data_AF-A0A2S5QL62-F1
#
_entry.id   AF-A0A2S5QL62-F1
#
_cell.length_a   1.000
_cell.length_b   1.000
_cell.length_c   1.000
_cell.angle_alpha   90.00
_cell.angle_beta   90.00
_cell.angle_gamma   90.00
#
_symmetry.space_group_name_H-M   'P 1'
#
loop_
_entity.id
_entity.type
_entity.pdbx_description
1 polymer ?
#
loop_
_entity_poly.entity_id
_entity_poly.type
_entity_poly.pdbx_seq_one_letter_code
_entity_poly.pdbx_strand_id
1 'polypeptide(L)'
;MAYKTKITWKVFQETNQNSPDYGLTGHLLFNVVKSKAILRDIGGNIDPLYIPFVLNPTIVFFQTLKTCRRFPYIQKVSDGIATHDVSLDVGIHLFEKEICLTVCIDEITLDEKVNLASFQKLENHPEIHKLVIKILSMIVTGSRSSTAISNRPKIYPCLSITSENGQSDLTDKQLVSLLTRHPEPLKNIVDAVLSKNSHHQIDSTYSLVDRQGVLCYIPSTATEEEKNGNKRRFKSCAAAVEFAAAISHELENFSQLSSKFPISKIATFIENADSAVPKSTSAQNLWLLLVKEFYLLSKLKKAQFLYTNIHNKMAQNKIHKVLIVTVAKPESTAVIDIFTDEAGNPMQYVDVDGNLYGSFGVINNFEVMHCISEMGSGGLGGSQETVRKAIEALQPKFVIMVGIAFGINEEKQKVGDVLVSKQLVTYELQRVGKQKIILRGDKPHASTSLLRRLEYADLSLEKKQYCVEIGPMLSGEKLIDNKKYKEKLISLAPEAIGGEMEGAGLYVACQNNHVDWVIIKAICDWADGDKGENKEENQKLAARNATNFLLSALKLKIAA
;
A
#
# COMPACT_ATOMS: atom_id res chain seq x y z
N MET A 1 -4.66 -6.66 58.12
CA MET A 1 -4.51 -5.38 57.37
C MET A 1 -5.07 -5.62 55.97
N ALA A 2 -5.48 -4.61 55.20
CA ALA A 2 -6.14 -4.83 53.92
C ALA A 2 -5.85 -3.75 52.88
N TYR A 3 -5.70 -4.17 51.63
CA TYR A 3 -5.43 -3.31 50.47
C TYR A 3 -6.68 -3.15 49.63
N LYS A 4 -7.02 -1.92 49.24
CA LYS A 4 -7.99 -1.68 48.17
C LYS A 4 -7.32 -1.90 46.83
N THR A 5 -7.76 -2.93 46.12
CA THR A 5 -7.12 -3.42 44.91
C THR A 5 -8.11 -3.42 43.76
N LYS A 6 -7.73 -2.79 42.65
CA LYS A 6 -8.44 -2.86 41.37
C LYS A 6 -7.55 -3.56 40.36
N ILE A 7 -8.12 -4.48 39.59
CA ILE A 7 -7.40 -5.23 38.56
C ILE A 7 -8.09 -5.08 37.22
N THR A 8 -7.27 -4.85 36.20
CA THR A 8 -7.67 -4.88 34.80
C THR A 8 -6.70 -5.77 34.02
N TRP A 9 -7.21 -6.76 33.30
CA TRP A 9 -6.41 -7.55 32.37
C TRP A 9 -6.60 -7.03 30.95
N LYS A 10 -5.50 -6.75 30.26
CA LYS A 10 -5.48 -6.52 28.81
C LYS A 10 -5.09 -7.83 28.14
N VAL A 11 -6.05 -8.49 27.51
CA VAL A 11 -5.87 -9.82 26.92
C VAL A 11 -5.85 -9.71 25.41
N PHE A 12 -4.72 -10.07 24.82
CA PHE A 12 -4.42 -9.90 23.41
C PHE A 12 -4.49 -11.21 22.63
N GLN A 13 -5.12 -11.15 21.46
CA GLN A 13 -5.27 -12.27 20.53
C GLN A 13 -5.32 -11.77 19.10
N GLU A 14 -4.54 -12.38 18.22
CA GLU A 14 -4.57 -12.09 16.79
C GLU A 14 -5.78 -12.76 16.12
N THR A 15 -6.43 -12.04 15.20
CA THR A 15 -7.41 -12.57 14.25
C THR A 15 -6.74 -13.44 13.19
N ASN A 16 -7.51 -14.27 12.50
CA ASN A 16 -7.00 -15.13 11.43
C ASN A 16 -7.85 -15.00 10.16
N GLN A 17 -7.51 -15.75 9.11
CA GLN A 17 -8.20 -15.69 7.82
C GLN A 17 -9.69 -16.05 7.90
N ASN A 18 -10.12 -16.76 8.94
CA ASN A 18 -11.52 -17.12 9.17
C ASN A 18 -12.26 -16.09 10.04
N SER A 19 -11.57 -15.07 10.55
CA SER A 19 -12.20 -14.01 11.34
C SER A 19 -13.09 -13.13 10.45
N PRO A 20 -14.26 -12.68 10.94
CA PRO A 20 -15.09 -11.75 10.20
C PRO A 20 -14.36 -10.44 9.90
N ASP A 21 -14.63 -9.84 8.73
CA ASP A 21 -14.23 -8.47 8.45
C ASP A 21 -15.19 -7.49 9.13
N TYR A 22 -14.85 -7.17 10.37
CA TYR A 22 -15.60 -6.23 11.22
C TYR A 22 -15.62 -4.79 10.67
N GLY A 23 -14.75 -4.45 9.71
CA GLY A 23 -14.65 -3.11 9.13
C GLY A 23 -15.58 -2.86 7.93
N LEU A 24 -16.00 -3.91 7.23
CA LEU A 24 -16.79 -3.81 5.99
C LEU A 24 -18.24 -4.30 6.11
N THR A 25 -18.54 -5.17 7.08
CA THR A 25 -19.85 -5.84 7.17
C THR A 25 -20.47 -5.67 8.56
N GLY A 26 -21.79 -5.50 8.60
CA GLY A 26 -22.53 -5.54 9.87
C GLY A 26 -22.41 -6.93 10.50
N HIS A 27 -22.17 -6.98 11.82
CA HIS A 27 -21.96 -8.24 12.53
C HIS A 27 -23.06 -8.50 13.56
N LEU A 28 -23.54 -9.74 13.62
CA LEU A 28 -24.67 -10.08 14.50
C LEU A 28 -24.34 -10.02 15.99
N LEU A 29 -23.10 -10.36 16.37
CA LEU A 29 -22.66 -10.37 17.77
C LEU A 29 -22.20 -8.99 18.26
N PHE A 30 -21.83 -8.08 17.36
CA PHE A 30 -21.18 -6.82 17.73
C PHE A 30 -21.66 -5.65 16.88
N ASN A 31 -22.00 -4.54 17.55
CA ASN A 31 -22.11 -3.24 16.91
C ASN A 31 -20.72 -2.62 16.84
N VAL A 32 -20.17 -2.50 15.64
CA VAL A 32 -18.79 -2.06 15.41
C VAL A 32 -18.74 -0.54 15.20
N VAL A 33 -17.90 0.15 15.98
CA VAL A 33 -17.77 1.62 15.92
C VAL A 33 -16.30 2.02 16.00
N LYS A 34 -15.82 2.93 15.14
CA LYS A 34 -14.49 3.55 15.31
C LYS A 34 -14.53 4.54 16.47
N SER A 35 -13.66 4.38 17.47
CA SER A 35 -13.66 5.27 18.66
C SER A 35 -12.26 5.69 19.08
N LYS A 36 -12.12 6.99 19.32
CA LYS A 36 -10.88 7.61 19.86
C LYS A 36 -10.82 7.56 21.39
N ALA A 37 -11.78 6.90 22.05
CA ALA A 37 -11.90 6.95 23.51
C ALA A 37 -10.63 6.50 24.23
N ILE A 38 -10.05 5.38 23.80
CA ILE A 38 -8.79 4.88 24.37
C ILE A 38 -7.61 5.85 24.14
N LEU A 39 -7.54 6.46 22.95
CA LEU A 39 -6.48 7.44 22.64
C LEU A 39 -6.59 8.67 23.54
N ARG A 40 -7.81 9.13 23.85
CA ARG A 40 -8.03 10.21 24.81
C ARG A 40 -7.63 9.82 26.24
N ASP A 41 -7.77 8.54 26.59
CA ASP A 41 -7.42 8.05 27.92
C ASP A 41 -5.90 8.00 28.14
N ILE A 42 -5.09 7.81 27.08
CA ILE A 42 -3.63 7.96 27.14
C ILE A 42 -3.24 9.39 27.56
N GLY A 43 -3.98 10.39 27.05
CA GLY A 43 -3.78 11.81 27.30
C GLY A 43 -3.48 12.57 26.01
N GLY A 44 -3.50 13.91 26.08
CA GLY A 44 -2.99 14.79 25.00
C GLY A 44 -3.58 14.53 23.61
N ASN A 45 -4.77 15.07 23.31
CA ASN A 45 -5.51 15.04 22.03
C ASN A 45 -4.81 14.36 20.82
N ILE A 46 -4.66 13.03 20.89
CA ILE A 46 -3.87 12.22 19.95
C ILE A 46 -4.49 12.29 18.55
N ASP A 47 -3.64 12.46 17.53
CA ASP A 47 -4.09 12.54 16.14
C ASP A 47 -4.88 11.27 15.73
N PRO A 48 -6.10 11.44 15.19
CA PRO A 48 -7.06 10.37 14.97
C PRO A 48 -6.83 9.47 13.74
N LEU A 49 -5.63 9.36 13.19
CA LEU A 49 -5.47 8.62 11.94
C LEU A 49 -5.22 7.11 12.12
N TYR A 50 -4.98 6.63 13.35
CA TYR A 50 -4.94 5.21 13.70
C TYR A 50 -5.89 4.97 14.89
N ILE A 51 -7.14 4.61 14.58
CA ILE A 51 -8.23 4.46 15.54
C ILE A 51 -8.68 3.00 15.55
N PRO A 52 -8.73 2.35 16.72
CA PRO A 52 -9.29 1.00 16.82
C PRO A 52 -10.80 1.00 16.60
N PHE A 53 -11.30 -0.14 16.14
CA PHE A 53 -12.71 -0.45 16.24
C PHE A 53 -13.05 -0.88 17.67
N VAL A 54 -14.19 -0.42 18.18
CA VAL A 54 -14.83 -0.91 19.40
C VAL A 54 -15.90 -1.91 18.99
N LEU A 55 -15.82 -3.14 19.50
CA LEU A 55 -16.82 -4.17 19.26
C LEU A 55 -17.83 -4.17 20.41
N ASN A 56 -18.94 -3.45 20.28
CA ASN A 56 -19.94 -3.36 21.33
C ASN A 56 -20.86 -4.59 21.30
N PRO A 57 -20.92 -5.42 22.37
CA PRO A 57 -21.72 -6.64 22.37
C PRO A 57 -23.22 -6.39 22.16
N THR A 58 -23.85 -7.16 21.27
CA THR A 58 -25.31 -7.13 21.05
C THR A 58 -26.05 -8.06 22.00
N ILE A 59 -27.39 -8.01 21.98
CA ILE A 59 -28.20 -8.98 22.75
C ILE A 59 -27.95 -10.43 22.33
N VAL A 60 -27.62 -10.67 21.05
CA VAL A 60 -27.33 -12.01 20.52
C VAL A 60 -26.00 -12.55 21.07
N PHE A 61 -25.02 -11.67 21.29
CA PHE A 61 -23.78 -12.04 21.97
C PHE A 61 -24.06 -12.55 23.39
N PHE A 62 -24.83 -11.82 24.17
CA PHE A 62 -25.14 -12.20 25.55
C PHE A 62 -25.93 -13.51 25.60
N GLN A 63 -26.93 -13.68 24.72
CA GLN A 63 -27.65 -14.96 24.57
C GLN A 63 -26.71 -16.13 24.27
N THR A 64 -25.66 -15.90 23.47
CA THR A 64 -24.65 -16.92 23.15
C THR A 64 -23.81 -17.32 24.36
N LEU A 65 -23.50 -16.37 25.24
CA LEU A 65 -22.85 -16.64 26.53
C LEU A 65 -23.81 -17.26 27.55
N LYS A 66 -25.09 -17.48 27.19
CA LYS A 66 -26.18 -17.87 28.11
C LYS A 66 -26.38 -16.88 29.25
N THR A 67 -26.04 -15.61 29.01
CA THR A 67 -26.22 -14.50 29.94
C THR A 67 -27.25 -13.54 29.34
N CYS A 68 -28.27 -13.10 30.06
CA CYS A 68 -29.18 -12.06 29.55
C CYS A 68 -28.81 -10.64 30.01
N ARG A 69 -27.65 -10.48 30.67
CA ARG A 69 -27.21 -9.24 31.30
C ARG A 69 -26.12 -8.59 30.47
N ARG A 70 -26.21 -7.27 30.29
CA ARG A 70 -25.12 -6.48 29.72
C ARG A 70 -23.99 -6.34 30.74
N PHE A 71 -22.77 -6.11 30.27
CA PHE A 71 -21.69 -5.68 31.15
C PHE A 71 -21.99 -4.28 31.70
N PRO A 72 -21.63 -3.99 32.96
CA PRO A 72 -21.00 -4.91 33.91
C PRO A 72 -22.02 -5.87 34.59
N TYR A 73 -21.56 -7.03 35.07
CA TYR A 73 -22.36 -7.93 35.92
C TYR A 73 -21.55 -8.58 37.05
N ILE A 74 -22.24 -9.08 38.09
CA ILE A 74 -21.61 -9.65 39.29
C ILE A 74 -21.05 -11.05 39.06
N GLN A 75 -19.79 -11.26 39.42
CA GLN A 75 -19.06 -12.52 39.36
C GLN A 75 -18.39 -12.81 40.71
N LYS A 76 -18.24 -14.09 41.06
CA LYS A 76 -17.47 -14.49 42.26
C LYS A 76 -15.99 -14.68 41.93
N VAL A 77 -15.12 -14.10 42.76
CA VAL A 77 -13.67 -14.20 42.68
C VAL A 77 -13.10 -14.62 44.03
N SER A 78 -12.18 -15.59 44.05
CA SER A 78 -11.47 -15.98 45.26
C SER A 78 -10.08 -15.37 45.28
N ASP A 79 -9.64 -14.91 46.45
CA ASP A 79 -8.28 -14.44 46.69
C ASP A 79 -7.39 -15.50 47.39
N GLY A 80 -7.92 -16.72 47.56
CA GLY A 80 -7.29 -17.83 48.29
C GLY A 80 -7.62 -17.87 49.79
N ILE A 81 -8.22 -16.81 50.33
CA ILE A 81 -8.62 -16.70 51.75
C ILE A 81 -10.15 -16.58 51.84
N ALA A 82 -10.73 -15.67 51.06
CA ALA A 82 -12.14 -15.34 50.98
C ALA A 82 -12.65 -15.42 49.53
N THR A 83 -13.97 -15.23 49.39
CA THR A 83 -14.64 -15.06 48.09
C THR A 83 -15.34 -13.71 48.09
N HIS A 84 -15.16 -12.96 47.00
CA HIS A 84 -15.70 -11.61 46.80
C HIS A 84 -16.70 -11.64 45.65
N ASP A 85 -17.81 -10.92 45.80
CA ASP A 85 -18.70 -10.59 44.70
C ASP A 85 -18.18 -9.32 44.03
N VAL A 86 -17.78 -9.42 42.77
CA VAL A 86 -17.14 -8.32 42.02
C VAL A 86 -17.93 -7.98 40.77
N SER A 87 -18.00 -6.69 40.46
CA SER A 87 -18.56 -6.20 39.20
C SER A 87 -17.54 -6.38 38.08
N LEU A 88 -17.85 -7.27 37.12
CA LEU A 88 -17.01 -7.56 35.98
C LEU A 88 -17.44 -6.73 34.76
N ASP A 89 -16.56 -5.88 34.27
CA ASP A 89 -16.73 -5.10 33.04
C ASP A 89 -15.80 -5.60 31.93
N VAL A 90 -16.27 -5.50 30.68
CA VAL A 90 -15.54 -5.99 29.51
C VAL A 90 -15.59 -4.99 28.36
N GLY A 91 -14.41 -4.53 27.94
CA GLY A 91 -14.21 -3.71 26.74
C GLY A 91 -13.50 -4.49 25.65
N ILE A 92 -13.83 -4.22 24.38
CA ILE A 92 -13.26 -4.91 23.22
C ILE A 92 -12.77 -3.89 22.20
N HIS A 93 -11.47 -3.84 21.98
CA HIS A 93 -10.84 -3.08 20.91
C HIS A 93 -10.26 -4.02 19.85
N LEU A 94 -10.39 -3.64 18.59
CA LEU A 94 -9.78 -4.30 17.44
C LEU A 94 -8.89 -3.30 16.70
N PHE A 95 -7.60 -3.56 16.73
CA PHE A 95 -6.53 -2.83 16.06
C PHE A 95 -6.12 -3.60 14.81
N GLU A 96 -6.64 -3.25 13.63
CA GLU A 96 -6.52 -4.02 12.40
C GLU A 96 -6.80 -5.52 12.60
N LYS A 97 -5.76 -6.32 12.89
CA LYS A 97 -5.85 -7.76 13.17
C LYS A 97 -5.72 -8.16 14.63
N GLU A 98 -5.35 -7.24 15.51
CA GLU A 98 -5.07 -7.50 16.91
C GLU A 98 -6.28 -7.14 17.80
N ILE A 99 -6.80 -8.12 18.52
CA ILE A 99 -7.89 -7.93 19.49
C ILE A 99 -7.27 -7.64 20.85
N CYS A 100 -7.74 -6.57 21.52
CA CYS A 100 -7.56 -6.37 22.95
C CYS A 100 -8.90 -6.50 23.68
N LEU A 101 -9.02 -7.56 24.48
CA LEU A 101 -10.11 -7.74 25.43
C LEU A 101 -9.67 -7.17 26.79
N THR A 102 -10.25 -6.05 27.17
CA THR A 102 -10.08 -5.45 28.50
C THR A 102 -11.08 -6.07 29.47
N VAL A 103 -10.60 -6.70 30.53
CA VAL A 103 -11.43 -7.31 31.57
C VAL A 103 -11.13 -6.63 32.88
N CYS A 104 -12.10 -5.94 33.47
CA CYS A 104 -11.92 -5.16 34.68
C CYS A 104 -12.84 -5.70 35.78
N ILE A 105 -12.28 -5.90 36.97
CA ILE A 105 -13.08 -6.01 38.19
C ILE A 105 -13.09 -4.67 38.91
N ASP A 106 -14.14 -4.41 39.69
CA ASP A 106 -14.20 -3.26 40.57
C ASP A 106 -13.14 -3.34 41.70
N GLU A 107 -13.01 -2.24 42.43
CA GLU A 107 -12.08 -2.14 43.54
C GLU A 107 -12.60 -2.98 44.72
N ILE A 108 -11.76 -3.90 45.20
CA ILE A 108 -12.07 -4.80 46.32
C ILE A 108 -11.05 -4.67 47.43
N THR A 109 -11.47 -4.98 48.66
CA THR A 109 -10.58 -5.00 49.83
C THR A 109 -10.01 -6.40 50.02
N LEU A 110 -8.69 -6.54 49.91
CA LEU A 110 -7.95 -7.79 50.05
C LEU A 110 -7.13 -7.81 51.33
N ASP A 111 -7.13 -8.92 52.07
CA ASP A 111 -6.27 -9.08 53.25
C ASP A 111 -4.77 -9.04 52.88
N GLU A 112 -3.92 -8.54 53.78
CA GLU A 112 -2.47 -8.42 53.58
C GLU A 112 -1.77 -9.76 53.29
N LYS A 113 -2.35 -10.88 53.74
CA LYS A 113 -1.84 -12.23 53.53
C LYS A 113 -2.12 -12.75 52.12
N VAL A 114 -2.99 -12.06 51.36
CA VAL A 114 -3.29 -12.44 49.97
C VAL A 114 -2.01 -12.32 49.15
N ASN A 115 -1.69 -13.41 48.44
CA ASN A 115 -0.61 -13.38 47.47
C ASN A 115 -1.04 -12.60 46.22
N LEU A 116 -0.79 -11.29 46.21
CA LEU A 116 -1.13 -10.38 45.12
C LEU A 116 -0.52 -10.81 43.77
N ALA A 117 0.66 -11.43 43.77
CA ALA A 117 1.30 -11.95 42.56
C ALA A 117 0.56 -13.17 41.98
N SER A 118 -0.05 -13.99 42.82
CA SER A 118 -0.96 -15.06 42.41
C SER A 118 -2.31 -14.49 41.97
N PHE A 119 -2.85 -13.54 42.74
CA PHE A 119 -4.16 -12.94 42.50
C PHE A 119 -4.24 -12.18 41.17
N GLN A 120 -3.14 -11.56 40.72
CA GLN A 120 -3.10 -10.88 39.42
C GLN A 120 -3.14 -11.79 38.18
N LYS A 121 -2.97 -13.11 38.34
CA LYS A 121 -2.98 -14.04 37.19
C LYS A 121 -4.41 -14.36 36.82
N LEU A 122 -4.80 -14.07 35.58
CA LEU A 122 -6.17 -14.31 35.09
C LEU A 122 -6.55 -15.80 35.19
N GLU A 123 -5.59 -16.70 34.98
CA GLU A 123 -5.77 -18.14 35.02
C GLU A 123 -6.17 -18.66 36.42
N ASN A 124 -5.83 -17.90 37.46
CA ASN A 124 -6.23 -18.19 38.84
C ASN A 124 -7.69 -17.79 39.14
N HIS A 125 -8.40 -17.25 38.14
CA HIS A 125 -9.83 -16.92 38.18
C HIS A 125 -10.58 -17.75 37.14
N PRO A 126 -10.87 -19.05 37.38
CA PRO A 126 -11.26 -19.99 36.34
C PRO A 126 -12.52 -19.58 35.56
N GLU A 127 -13.52 -19.01 36.24
CA GLU A 127 -14.77 -18.59 35.59
C GLU A 127 -14.58 -17.36 34.69
N ILE A 128 -13.78 -16.38 35.13
CA ILE A 128 -13.41 -15.22 34.30
C ILE A 128 -12.52 -15.68 33.14
N HIS A 129 -11.55 -16.55 33.39
CA HIS A 129 -10.69 -17.10 32.35
C HIS A 129 -11.48 -17.86 31.27
N LYS A 130 -12.42 -18.73 31.66
CA LYS A 130 -13.32 -19.42 30.72
C LYS A 130 -14.14 -18.43 29.89
N LEU A 131 -14.70 -17.39 30.52
CA LEU A 131 -15.44 -16.34 29.84
C LEU A 131 -14.56 -15.63 28.80
N VAL A 132 -13.34 -15.24 29.18
CA VAL A 132 -12.37 -14.58 28.31
C VAL A 132 -12.05 -15.43 27.09
N ILE A 133 -11.72 -16.70 27.28
CA ILE A 133 -11.44 -17.63 26.18
C ILE A 133 -12.65 -17.79 25.28
N LYS A 134 -13.86 -17.89 25.84
CA LYS A 134 -15.10 -17.97 25.06
C LYS A 134 -15.32 -16.72 24.22
N ILE A 135 -15.18 -15.53 24.79
CA ILE A 135 -15.35 -14.26 24.06
C ILE A 135 -14.32 -14.15 22.94
N LEU A 136 -13.03 -14.40 23.22
CA LEU A 136 -11.99 -14.37 22.20
C LEU A 136 -12.26 -15.37 21.08
N SER A 137 -12.66 -16.60 21.41
CA SER A 137 -12.99 -17.60 20.40
C SER A 137 -14.15 -17.17 19.49
N MET A 138 -15.16 -16.50 20.04
CA MET A 138 -16.29 -15.94 19.27
C MET A 138 -15.84 -14.82 18.33
N ILE A 139 -14.92 -13.94 18.76
CA ILE A 139 -14.40 -12.85 17.91
C ILE A 139 -13.52 -13.43 16.80
N VAL A 140 -12.59 -14.31 17.14
CA VAL A 140 -11.64 -14.89 16.17
C VAL A 140 -12.34 -15.76 15.12
N THR A 141 -13.43 -16.44 15.47
CA THR A 141 -14.14 -17.33 14.53
C THR A 141 -15.39 -16.74 13.90
N GLY A 142 -15.91 -15.63 14.45
CA GLY A 142 -17.25 -15.12 14.12
C GLY A 142 -18.39 -16.06 14.50
N SER A 143 -18.11 -17.21 15.13
CA SER A 143 -19.09 -18.26 15.39
C SER A 143 -19.51 -18.32 16.85
N ARG A 144 -20.81 -18.57 17.06
CA ARG A 144 -21.42 -18.74 18.38
C ARG A 144 -21.01 -20.05 19.07
N SER A 145 -20.70 -21.08 18.29
CA SER A 145 -20.39 -22.43 18.78
C SER A 145 -18.93 -22.63 19.16
N SER A 146 -18.03 -21.72 18.78
CA SER A 146 -16.59 -21.87 19.05
C SER A 146 -16.27 -21.81 20.54
N THR A 147 -15.35 -22.66 21.00
CA THR A 147 -14.91 -22.74 22.40
C THR A 147 -13.39 -22.75 22.58
N ALA A 148 -12.63 -22.70 21.48
CA ALA A 148 -11.17 -22.81 21.52
C ALA A 148 -10.51 -21.69 20.70
N ILE A 149 -9.36 -21.25 21.18
CA ILE A 149 -8.42 -20.40 20.45
C ILE A 149 -7.14 -21.21 20.21
N SER A 150 -6.52 -21.02 19.05
CA SER A 150 -5.37 -21.83 18.60
C SER A 150 -4.10 -21.58 19.42
N ASN A 151 -3.93 -20.37 19.94
CA ASN A 151 -2.75 -19.94 20.68
C ASN A 151 -3.15 -19.37 22.05
N ARG A 152 -2.24 -19.44 23.02
CA ARG A 152 -2.44 -18.82 24.33
C ARG A 152 -2.39 -17.29 24.18
N PRO A 153 -3.38 -16.56 24.71
CA PRO A 153 -3.44 -15.11 24.57
C PRO A 153 -2.34 -14.45 25.40
N LYS A 154 -1.84 -13.31 24.94
CA LYS A 154 -0.87 -12.50 25.70
C LYS A 154 -1.63 -11.65 26.71
N ILE A 155 -1.22 -11.68 27.98
CA ILE A 155 -1.95 -11.00 29.08
C ILE A 155 -1.03 -9.98 29.75
N TYR A 156 -1.50 -8.73 29.80
CA TYR A 156 -0.87 -7.63 30.51
C TYR A 156 -1.76 -7.19 31.68
N PRO A 157 -1.47 -7.62 32.92
CA PRO A 157 -2.20 -7.16 34.10
C PRO A 157 -1.90 -5.69 34.40
N CYS A 158 -2.93 -4.96 34.81
CA CYS A 158 -2.87 -3.59 35.29
C CYS A 158 -3.47 -3.57 36.70
N LEU A 159 -2.65 -3.30 37.70
CA LEU A 159 -3.06 -3.24 39.10
C LEU A 159 -3.06 -1.82 39.61
N SER A 160 -4.06 -1.47 40.40
CA SER A 160 -4.08 -0.27 41.25
C SER A 160 -4.28 -0.73 42.68
N ILE A 161 -3.33 -0.43 43.56
CA ILE A 161 -3.33 -0.85 44.96
C ILE A 161 -3.28 0.40 45.84
N THR A 162 -4.20 0.49 46.79
CA THR A 162 -4.22 1.55 47.80
C THR A 162 -4.05 0.95 49.18
N SER A 163 -3.05 1.44 49.91
CA SER A 163 -2.86 1.15 51.34
C SER A 163 -3.78 2.04 52.17
N GLU A 164 -4.50 1.44 53.12
CA GLU A 164 -5.39 2.20 54.02
C GLU A 164 -4.63 2.71 55.27
N ASN A 165 -5.11 3.82 55.85
CA ASN A 165 -4.43 4.51 56.96
C ASN A 165 -4.09 3.55 58.12
N GLY A 166 -2.84 3.61 58.59
CA GLY A 166 -2.34 2.84 59.74
C GLY A 166 -1.77 1.45 59.43
N GLN A 167 -1.45 1.17 58.16
CA GLN A 167 -0.91 -0.12 57.72
C GLN A 167 0.49 0.00 57.14
N SER A 168 1.23 -1.12 57.10
CA SER A 168 2.58 -1.16 56.51
C SER A 168 2.49 -1.07 54.99
N ASP A 169 3.13 -0.06 54.40
CA ASP A 169 3.19 0.11 52.96
C ASP A 169 4.08 -0.96 52.28
N LEU A 170 3.77 -1.27 51.02
CA LEU A 170 4.55 -2.21 50.22
C LEU A 170 5.93 -1.63 49.94
N THR A 171 6.96 -2.44 50.12
CA THR A 171 8.34 -2.07 49.79
C THR A 171 8.56 -2.00 48.28
N ASP A 172 9.54 -1.21 47.85
CA ASP A 172 9.99 -1.14 46.44
C ASP A 172 10.26 -2.51 45.82
N LYS A 173 10.85 -3.43 46.61
CA LYS A 173 11.10 -4.81 46.17
C LYS A 173 9.80 -5.55 45.85
N GLN A 174 8.79 -5.40 46.69
CA GLN A 174 7.46 -6.00 46.46
C GLN A 174 6.76 -5.38 45.26
N LEU A 175 6.81 -4.05 45.11
CA LEU A 175 6.24 -3.35 43.96
C LEU A 175 6.89 -3.80 42.64
N VAL A 176 8.22 -3.83 42.58
CA VAL A 176 8.95 -4.29 41.38
C VAL A 176 8.69 -5.77 41.11
N SER A 177 8.58 -6.61 42.15
CA SER A 177 8.23 -8.02 41.99
C SER A 177 6.83 -8.19 41.39
N LEU A 178 5.84 -7.40 41.83
CA LEU A 178 4.48 -7.43 41.30
C LEU A 178 4.41 -6.98 39.84
N LEU A 179 5.12 -5.91 39.46
CA LEU A 179 5.15 -5.38 38.10
C LEU A 179 5.87 -6.31 37.12
N THR A 180 7.09 -6.73 37.47
CA THR A 180 7.96 -7.54 36.59
C THR A 180 7.65 -9.04 36.66
N ARG A 181 6.75 -9.45 37.57
CA ARG A 181 6.39 -10.84 37.85
C ARG A 181 7.60 -11.75 38.12
N HIS A 182 8.72 -11.17 38.54
CA HIS A 182 9.91 -11.91 38.96
C HIS A 182 9.90 -12.02 40.50
N PRO A 183 9.86 -13.23 41.07
CA PRO A 183 9.94 -13.38 42.52
C PRO A 183 11.31 -12.91 43.00
N GLU A 184 11.34 -12.15 44.10
CA GLU A 184 12.58 -11.73 44.76
C GLU A 184 13.63 -11.04 43.86
N PRO A 185 13.31 -9.89 43.22
CA PRO A 185 14.28 -9.18 42.39
C PRO A 185 15.48 -8.70 43.23
N LEU A 186 16.69 -8.81 42.65
CA LEU A 186 17.91 -8.26 43.25
C LEU A 186 17.84 -6.73 43.33
N LYS A 187 18.54 -6.12 44.29
CA LYS A 187 18.49 -4.67 44.54
C LYS A 187 18.81 -3.84 43.28
N ASN A 188 19.84 -4.22 42.52
CA ASN A 188 20.19 -3.53 41.28
C ASN A 188 19.07 -3.57 40.22
N ILE A 189 18.25 -4.63 40.20
CA ILE A 189 17.09 -4.73 39.31
C ILE A 189 15.95 -3.83 39.81
N VAL A 190 15.72 -3.80 41.13
CA VAL A 190 14.76 -2.88 41.75
C VAL A 190 15.10 -1.44 41.41
N ASP A 191 16.35 -1.03 41.66
CA ASP A 191 16.85 0.31 41.37
C ASP A 191 16.71 0.66 39.88
N ALA A 192 17.02 -0.28 38.97
CA ALA A 192 16.89 -0.08 37.53
C ALA A 192 15.42 0.10 37.08
N VAL A 193 14.48 -0.69 37.63
CA VAL A 193 13.04 -0.59 37.29
C VAL A 193 12.43 0.71 37.80
N LEU A 194 12.82 1.15 39.00
CA LEU A 194 12.40 2.45 39.53
C LEU A 194 13.01 3.59 38.73
N SER A 195 14.31 3.50 38.42
CA SER A 195 15.03 4.52 37.64
C SER A 195 14.45 4.70 36.24
N LYS A 196 14.12 3.62 35.51
CA LYS A 196 13.49 3.77 34.18
C LYS A 196 12.10 4.40 34.23
N ASN A 197 11.39 4.27 35.35
CA ASN A 197 10.04 4.82 35.55
C ASN A 197 10.03 6.24 36.16
N SER A 198 11.17 6.79 36.60
CA SER A 198 11.21 8.05 37.35
C SER A 198 10.71 9.27 36.56
N HIS A 199 10.94 9.29 35.25
CA HIS A 199 10.72 10.46 34.39
C HIS A 199 9.23 10.81 34.17
N HIS A 200 8.31 9.90 34.50
CA HIS A 200 6.86 10.12 34.37
C HIS A 200 6.11 10.11 35.70
N GLN A 201 6.80 9.87 36.82
CA GLN A 201 6.24 10.07 38.16
C GLN A 201 6.05 11.57 38.42
N ILE A 202 5.03 11.94 39.20
CA ILE A 202 4.65 13.34 39.44
C ILE A 202 4.55 13.67 40.94
N ASP A 203 4.30 12.68 41.79
CA ASP A 203 4.08 12.85 43.22
C ASP A 203 4.62 11.63 44.00
N SER A 204 4.27 11.50 45.29
CA SER A 204 4.76 10.43 46.17
C SER A 204 4.16 9.05 45.89
N THR A 205 3.17 8.97 44.99
CA THR A 205 2.56 7.69 44.57
C THR A 205 3.31 7.08 43.40
N TYR A 206 3.13 5.78 43.20
CA TYR A 206 3.77 5.05 42.13
C TYR A 206 2.80 4.86 40.96
N SER A 207 3.28 5.15 39.76
CA SER A 207 2.71 4.71 38.48
C SER A 207 3.81 3.95 37.72
N LEU A 208 3.99 2.65 37.94
CA LEU A 208 5.06 1.89 37.31
C LEU A 208 4.56 1.13 36.07
N VAL A 209 5.35 1.14 35.00
CA VAL A 209 5.08 0.37 33.78
C VAL A 209 6.29 -0.48 33.38
N ASP A 210 5.99 -1.60 32.73
CA ASP A 210 6.95 -2.55 32.16
C ASP A 210 6.29 -3.19 30.94
N ARG A 211 7.08 -3.85 30.08
CA ARG A 211 6.53 -4.72 29.02
C ARG A 211 5.59 -5.82 29.54
N GLN A 212 5.55 -6.07 30.85
CA GLN A 212 4.68 -7.05 31.48
C GLN A 212 3.36 -6.50 32.00
N GLY A 213 3.17 -5.18 32.12
CA GLY A 213 1.94 -4.60 32.64
C GLY A 213 2.09 -3.24 33.31
N VAL A 214 1.12 -2.92 34.17
CA VAL A 214 1.05 -1.66 34.93
C VAL A 214 0.85 -1.97 36.41
N LEU A 215 1.56 -1.24 37.26
CA LEU A 215 1.34 -1.23 38.71
C LEU A 215 1.26 0.20 39.21
N CYS A 216 0.08 0.62 39.65
CA CYS A 216 -0.10 1.85 40.39
C CYS A 216 -0.24 1.53 41.88
N TYR A 217 0.49 2.26 42.72
CA TYR A 217 0.46 2.07 44.17
C TYR A 217 0.33 3.42 44.89
N ILE A 218 -0.60 3.45 45.83
CA ILE A 218 -0.93 4.61 46.66
C ILE A 218 -0.57 4.26 48.11
N PRO A 219 0.51 4.84 48.67
CA PRO A 219 0.89 4.65 50.06
C PRO A 219 -0.15 5.20 51.04
N SER A 220 -0.12 4.69 52.27
CA SER A 220 -1.02 5.12 53.35
C SER A 220 -0.86 6.61 53.71
N THR A 221 0.30 7.19 53.42
CA THR A 221 0.64 8.60 53.66
C THR A 221 0.16 9.56 52.56
N ALA A 222 -0.37 9.05 51.44
CA ALA A 222 -0.76 9.88 50.31
C ALA A 222 -1.98 10.77 50.62
N THR A 223 -1.92 12.02 50.17
CA THR A 223 -3.03 12.99 50.25
C THR A 223 -4.19 12.61 49.32
N GLU A 224 -5.41 13.09 49.58
CA GLU A 224 -6.56 12.81 48.71
C GLU A 224 -6.38 13.33 47.27
N GLU A 225 -5.60 14.40 47.08
CA GLU A 225 -5.26 14.90 45.74
C GLU A 225 -4.36 13.92 44.99
N GLU A 226 -3.33 13.38 45.66
CA GLU A 226 -2.45 12.35 45.11
C GLU A 226 -3.21 11.06 44.79
N LYS A 227 -4.14 10.64 45.67
CA LYS A 227 -5.00 9.47 45.42
C LYS A 227 -5.81 9.64 44.13
N ASN A 228 -6.45 10.80 43.96
CA ASN A 228 -7.24 11.10 42.78
C ASN A 228 -6.37 11.24 41.52
N GLY A 229 -5.18 11.83 41.65
CA GLY A 229 -4.17 11.92 40.59
C GLY A 229 -3.73 10.54 40.12
N ASN A 230 -3.40 9.65 41.05
CA ASN A 230 -2.96 8.29 40.75
C ASN A 230 -4.04 7.47 40.05
N LYS A 231 -5.30 7.55 40.50
CA LYS A 231 -6.44 6.90 39.83
C LYS A 231 -6.59 7.33 38.36
N ARG A 232 -6.35 8.61 38.04
CA ARG A 232 -6.33 9.09 36.64
C ARG A 232 -5.12 8.54 35.87
N ARG A 233 -3.94 8.54 36.48
CA ARG A 233 -2.71 7.98 35.88
C ARG A 233 -2.82 6.48 35.62
N PHE A 234 -3.48 5.73 36.49
CA PHE A 234 -3.74 4.30 36.28
C PHE A 234 -4.49 4.05 34.96
N LYS A 235 -5.54 4.84 34.69
CA LYS A 235 -6.30 4.76 33.42
C LYS A 235 -5.40 5.06 32.21
N SER A 236 -4.59 6.12 32.31
CA SER A 236 -3.66 6.53 31.25
C SER A 236 -2.58 5.48 30.99
N CYS A 237 -1.94 4.94 32.03
CA CYS A 237 -0.93 3.88 31.92
C CYS A 237 -1.52 2.61 31.30
N ALA A 238 -2.71 2.18 31.73
CA ALA A 238 -3.38 1.00 31.18
C ALA A 238 -3.75 1.17 29.70
N ALA A 239 -4.20 2.36 29.30
CA ALA A 239 -4.49 2.69 27.90
C ALA A 239 -3.21 2.76 27.05
N ALA A 240 -2.13 3.33 27.60
CA ALA A 240 -0.86 3.46 26.90
C ALA A 240 -0.20 2.10 26.67
N VAL A 241 -0.22 1.20 27.66
CA VAL A 241 0.26 -0.19 27.52
C VAL A 241 -0.56 -0.96 26.49
N GLU A 242 -1.89 -0.81 26.49
CA GLU A 242 -2.73 -1.43 25.46
C GLU A 242 -2.34 -0.96 24.06
N PHE A 243 -2.18 0.36 23.86
CA PHE A 243 -1.81 0.91 22.57
C PHE A 243 -0.41 0.49 22.11
N ALA A 244 0.57 0.52 23.01
CA ALA A 244 1.94 0.08 22.72
C ALA A 244 2.00 -1.42 22.40
N ALA A 245 1.27 -2.25 23.14
CA ALA A 245 1.19 -3.69 22.90
C ALA A 245 0.54 -4.01 21.53
N ALA A 246 -0.56 -3.33 21.19
CA ALA A 246 -1.23 -3.48 19.90
C ALA A 246 -0.28 -3.19 18.72
N ILE A 247 0.35 -2.01 18.71
CA ILE A 247 1.32 -1.61 17.68
C ILE A 247 2.49 -2.61 17.64
N SER A 248 2.99 -3.02 18.81
CA SER A 248 4.07 -4.00 18.91
C SER A 248 3.73 -5.32 18.21
N HIS A 249 2.54 -5.86 18.45
CA HIS A 249 2.11 -7.14 17.86
C HIS A 249 1.88 -7.02 16.35
N GLU A 250 1.24 -5.94 15.90
CA GLU A 250 1.06 -5.68 14.47
C GLU A 250 2.41 -5.56 13.74
N LEU A 251 3.38 -4.82 14.29
CA LEU A 251 4.70 -4.69 13.69
C LEU A 251 5.50 -6.00 13.71
N GLU A 252 5.30 -6.87 14.71
CA GLU A 252 5.87 -8.24 14.73
C GLU A 252 5.32 -9.08 13.57
N ASN A 253 4.01 -8.96 13.29
CA ASN A 253 3.29 -9.73 12.28
C ASN A 253 3.03 -8.93 10.99
N PHE A 254 3.88 -7.95 10.69
CA PHE A 254 3.64 -6.96 9.63
C PHE A 254 3.31 -7.56 8.26
N SER A 255 3.92 -8.70 7.90
CA SER A 255 3.69 -9.39 6.62
C SER A 255 2.25 -9.88 6.44
N GLN A 256 1.49 -10.02 7.52
CA GLN A 256 0.10 -10.45 7.49
C GLN A 256 -0.90 -9.28 7.47
N LEU A 257 -0.43 -8.05 7.64
CA LEU A 257 -1.30 -6.87 7.71
C LEU A 257 -1.85 -6.48 6.34
N SER A 258 -2.93 -5.70 6.36
CA SER A 258 -3.56 -5.19 5.14
C SER A 258 -2.61 -4.24 4.40
N SER A 259 -2.74 -4.15 3.07
CA SER A 259 -1.99 -3.17 2.26
C SER A 259 -2.33 -1.71 2.61
N LYS A 260 -3.38 -1.49 3.40
CA LYS A 260 -3.84 -0.19 3.89
C LYS A 260 -3.28 0.16 5.27
N PHE A 261 -2.46 -0.70 5.86
CA PHE A 261 -1.86 -0.46 7.17
C PHE A 261 -1.06 0.86 7.17
N PRO A 262 -1.37 1.82 8.06
CA PRO A 262 -0.82 3.17 7.99
C PRO A 262 0.57 3.27 8.61
N ILE A 263 1.55 2.52 8.07
CA ILE A 263 2.90 2.40 8.65
C ILE A 263 3.59 3.76 8.83
N SER A 264 3.42 4.69 7.89
CA SER A 264 4.01 6.04 7.97
C SER A 264 3.48 6.84 9.17
N LYS A 265 2.22 6.65 9.54
CA LYS A 265 1.61 7.35 10.68
C LYS A 265 2.04 6.73 11.99
N ILE A 266 2.10 5.40 12.05
CA ILE A 266 2.65 4.67 13.20
C ILE A 266 4.11 5.05 13.43
N ALA A 267 4.88 5.28 12.36
CA ALA A 267 6.24 5.80 12.46
C ALA A 267 6.28 7.15 13.19
N THR A 268 5.42 8.10 12.82
CA THR A 268 5.29 9.39 13.50
C THR A 268 5.04 9.23 15.00
N PHE A 269 4.17 8.30 15.39
CA PHE A 269 3.87 8.03 16.81
C PHE A 269 5.07 7.46 17.56
N ILE A 270 5.83 6.55 16.96
CA ILE A 270 6.95 5.88 17.61
C ILE A 270 8.19 6.81 17.69
N GLU A 271 8.44 7.59 16.65
CA GLU A 271 9.64 8.40 16.50
C GLU A 271 9.52 9.78 17.18
N ASN A 272 8.29 10.29 17.33
CA ASN A 272 8.05 11.61 17.90
C ASN A 272 7.01 11.57 19.03
N ALA A 273 7.48 11.69 20.27
CA ALA A 273 6.61 11.70 21.45
C ALA A 273 5.66 12.90 21.51
N ASP A 274 6.04 14.07 20.98
CA ASP A 274 5.16 15.26 20.92
C ASP A 274 3.99 15.04 19.97
N SER A 275 4.24 14.37 18.84
CA SER A 275 3.18 13.96 17.92
C SER A 275 2.30 12.87 18.52
N ALA A 276 2.89 11.99 19.35
CA ALA A 276 2.16 10.90 19.94
C ALA A 276 1.21 11.32 21.06
N VAL A 277 1.68 12.18 21.95
CA VAL A 277 0.90 12.69 23.08
C VAL A 277 1.16 14.19 23.25
N PRO A 278 0.49 15.06 22.48
CA PRO A 278 0.69 16.49 22.55
C PRO A 278 0.31 17.09 23.91
N LYS A 279 1.10 18.06 24.39
CA LYS A 279 0.80 18.92 25.55
C LYS A 279 0.73 18.19 26.90
N SER A 280 1.40 17.06 27.07
CA SER A 280 1.52 16.37 28.37
C SER A 280 2.90 15.71 28.53
N THR A 281 3.81 16.40 29.22
CA THR A 281 5.20 15.93 29.41
C THR A 281 5.27 14.58 30.12
N SER A 282 4.46 14.35 31.15
CA SER A 282 4.44 13.06 31.85
C SER A 282 3.95 11.92 30.95
N ALA A 283 2.90 12.14 30.16
CA ALA A 283 2.39 11.14 29.23
C ALA A 283 3.34 10.90 28.03
N GLN A 284 4.08 11.92 27.59
CA GLN A 284 5.17 11.78 26.62
C GLN A 284 6.32 10.93 27.16
N ASN A 285 6.74 11.17 28.41
CA ASN A 285 7.78 10.36 29.07
C ASN A 285 7.34 8.92 29.28
N LEU A 286 6.07 8.70 29.64
CA LEU A 286 5.45 7.38 29.69
C LEU A 286 5.49 6.69 28.32
N TRP A 287 5.10 7.39 27.26
CA TRP A 287 5.14 6.85 25.90
C TRP A 287 6.56 6.50 25.46
N LEU A 288 7.55 7.36 25.71
CA LEU A 288 8.96 7.10 25.42
C LEU A 288 9.49 5.85 26.13
N LEU A 289 9.06 5.63 27.38
CA LEU A 289 9.39 4.40 28.10
C LEU A 289 8.76 3.18 27.43
N LEU A 290 7.48 3.24 27.06
CA LEU A 290 6.79 2.14 26.38
C LEU A 290 7.36 1.83 24.99
N VAL A 291 7.78 2.85 24.23
CA VAL A 291 8.51 2.67 22.96
C VAL A 291 9.76 1.80 23.16
N LYS A 292 10.49 1.99 24.27
CA LYS A 292 11.65 1.18 24.63
C LYS A 292 11.25 -0.22 25.12
N GLU A 293 10.31 -0.31 26.05
CA GLU A 293 9.87 -1.58 26.65
C GLU A 293 9.31 -2.58 25.62
N PHE A 294 8.57 -2.07 24.63
CA PHE A 294 7.96 -2.88 23.57
C PHE A 294 8.84 -3.01 22.31
N TYR A 295 10.05 -2.44 22.31
CA TYR A 295 10.99 -2.47 21.18
C TYR A 295 10.39 -1.91 19.88
N LEU A 296 9.56 -0.85 19.99
CA LEU A 296 8.77 -0.34 18.86
C LEU A 296 9.64 0.19 17.73
N LEU A 297 10.73 0.92 18.04
CA LEU A 297 11.64 1.45 17.02
C LEU A 297 12.30 0.36 16.18
N SER A 298 12.78 -0.73 16.79
CA SER A 298 13.41 -1.83 16.04
C SER A 298 12.40 -2.59 15.19
N LYS A 299 11.17 -2.79 15.71
CA LYS A 299 10.10 -3.46 14.98
C LYS A 299 9.60 -2.61 13.81
N LEU A 300 9.48 -1.30 14.01
CA LEU A 300 9.13 -0.34 12.97
C LEU A 300 10.14 -0.37 11.81
N LYS A 301 11.45 -0.34 12.10
CA LYS A 301 12.49 -0.42 11.06
C LYS A 301 12.37 -1.69 10.23
N LYS A 302 12.13 -2.84 10.87
CA LYS A 302 11.91 -4.12 10.18
C LYS A 302 10.66 -4.08 9.30
N ALA A 303 9.56 -3.55 9.82
CA ALA A 303 8.31 -3.38 9.08
C ALA A 303 8.47 -2.45 7.87
N GLN A 304 9.14 -1.30 8.03
CA GLN A 304 9.42 -0.34 6.95
C GLN A 304 10.24 -0.98 5.83
N PHE A 305 11.28 -1.76 6.18
CA PHE A 305 12.05 -2.52 5.19
C PHE A 305 11.19 -3.50 4.39
N LEU A 306 10.31 -4.25 5.07
CA LEU A 306 9.37 -5.15 4.40
C LEU A 306 8.38 -4.40 3.50
N TYR A 307 7.84 -3.28 3.98
CA TYR A 307 6.92 -2.43 3.23
C TYR A 307 7.54 -1.91 1.93
N THR A 308 8.76 -1.36 2.00
CA THR A 308 9.49 -0.88 0.82
C THR A 308 9.74 -2.02 -0.18
N ASN A 309 10.13 -3.21 0.29
CA ASN A 309 10.34 -4.36 -0.59
C ASN A 309 9.05 -4.85 -1.26
N ILE A 310 7.93 -4.88 -0.53
CA ILE A 310 6.61 -5.25 -1.07
C ILE A 310 6.16 -4.22 -2.12
N HIS A 311 6.29 -2.93 -1.83
CA HIS A 311 5.90 -1.87 -2.76
C HIS A 311 6.82 -1.77 -3.97
N ASN A 312 8.13 -2.01 -3.83
CA ASN A 312 9.05 -2.11 -4.96
C ASN A 312 8.71 -3.31 -5.86
N LYS A 313 8.38 -4.48 -5.27
CA LYS A 313 7.88 -5.64 -6.04
C LYS A 313 6.53 -5.36 -6.72
N MET A 314 5.60 -4.67 -6.06
CA MET A 314 4.32 -4.29 -6.65
C MET A 314 4.47 -3.26 -7.77
N ALA A 315 5.40 -2.31 -7.64
CA ALA A 315 5.72 -1.33 -8.68
C ALA A 315 6.37 -1.98 -9.90
N GLN A 316 7.19 -3.02 -9.70
CA GLN A 316 7.76 -3.85 -10.77
C GLN A 316 6.70 -4.70 -11.50
N ASN A 317 5.59 -5.06 -10.83
CA ASN A 317 4.49 -5.85 -11.39
C ASN A 317 3.34 -5.02 -12.00
N LYS A 318 3.48 -3.70 -12.16
CA LYS A 318 2.44 -2.90 -12.83
C LYS A 318 2.48 -3.16 -14.34
N ILE A 319 1.58 -4.01 -14.81
CA ILE A 319 1.35 -4.23 -16.24
C ILE A 319 0.88 -2.90 -16.86
N HIS A 320 1.52 -2.49 -17.95
CA HIS A 320 1.19 -1.29 -18.70
C HIS A 320 0.58 -1.68 -20.03
N LYS A 321 -0.60 -1.14 -20.35
CA LYS A 321 -1.19 -1.39 -21.66
C LYS A 321 -0.51 -0.55 -22.74
N VAL A 322 -0.11 -1.20 -23.82
CA VAL A 322 0.48 -0.60 -25.02
C VAL A 322 -0.47 -0.87 -26.17
N LEU A 323 -0.81 0.18 -26.92
CA LEU A 323 -1.56 0.05 -28.15
C LEU A 323 -0.62 0.17 -29.35
N ILE A 324 -0.58 -0.87 -30.18
CA ILE A 324 0.09 -0.87 -31.48
C ILE A 324 -0.94 -0.46 -32.54
N VAL A 325 -0.60 0.51 -33.37
CA VAL A 325 -1.44 0.98 -34.47
C VAL A 325 -0.75 0.64 -35.79
N THR A 326 -1.46 -0.03 -36.69
CA THR A 326 -1.02 -0.29 -38.07
C THR A 326 -2.06 0.21 -39.06
N VAL A 327 -1.66 0.34 -40.33
CA VAL A 327 -2.47 0.97 -41.37
C VAL A 327 -2.59 0.04 -42.58
N ALA A 328 -1.45 -0.36 -43.14
CA ALA A 328 -1.39 -1.19 -44.33
C ALA A 328 -1.35 -2.68 -43.98
N LYS A 329 -1.86 -3.52 -44.90
CA LYS A 329 -1.90 -4.98 -44.72
C LYS A 329 -0.53 -5.61 -44.38
N PRO A 330 0.60 -5.25 -45.03
CA PRO A 330 1.91 -5.78 -44.66
C PRO A 330 2.33 -5.43 -43.22
N GLU A 331 1.93 -4.26 -42.73
CA GLU A 331 2.20 -3.80 -41.36
C GLU A 331 1.42 -4.65 -40.35
N SER A 332 0.10 -4.77 -40.54
CA SER A 332 -0.76 -5.59 -39.69
C SER A 332 -0.34 -7.05 -39.69
N THR A 333 0.04 -7.59 -40.86
CA THR A 333 0.51 -8.98 -40.98
C THR A 333 1.81 -9.18 -40.21
N ALA A 334 2.78 -8.27 -40.35
CA ALA A 334 4.04 -8.35 -39.60
C ALA A 334 3.82 -8.29 -38.08
N VAL A 335 2.96 -7.38 -37.60
CA VAL A 335 2.60 -7.28 -36.17
C VAL A 335 1.94 -8.57 -35.69
N ILE A 336 0.92 -9.06 -36.41
CA ILE A 336 0.21 -10.28 -36.04
C ILE A 336 1.15 -11.48 -35.98
N ASP A 337 1.95 -11.71 -37.01
CA ASP A 337 2.86 -12.86 -37.07
C ASP A 337 3.89 -12.81 -35.93
N ILE A 338 4.62 -11.71 -35.80
CA ILE A 338 5.74 -11.58 -34.86
C ILE A 338 5.26 -11.63 -33.40
N PHE A 339 4.15 -10.95 -33.07
CA PHE A 339 3.65 -10.94 -31.70
C PHE A 339 2.90 -12.22 -31.33
N THR A 340 2.25 -12.89 -32.29
CA THR A 340 1.67 -14.23 -32.07
C THR A 340 2.77 -15.25 -31.79
N ASP A 341 3.85 -15.23 -32.58
CA ASP A 341 5.00 -16.10 -32.39
C ASP A 341 5.65 -15.89 -31.01
N GLU A 342 5.84 -14.63 -30.58
CA GLU A 342 6.40 -14.33 -29.26
C GLU A 342 5.45 -14.73 -28.12
N ALA A 343 4.15 -14.46 -28.25
CA ALA A 343 3.17 -14.78 -27.22
C ALA A 343 2.91 -16.30 -27.10
N GLY A 344 3.29 -17.08 -28.11
CA GLY A 344 3.05 -18.52 -28.20
C GLY A 344 1.58 -18.91 -28.31
N ASN A 345 0.69 -17.95 -28.58
CA ASN A 345 -0.75 -18.14 -28.69
C ASN A 345 -1.34 -17.20 -29.75
N PRO A 346 -2.40 -17.61 -30.47
CA PRO A 346 -3.07 -16.75 -31.45
C PRO A 346 -3.57 -15.44 -30.83
N MET A 347 -3.50 -14.36 -31.61
CA MET A 347 -4.13 -13.09 -31.27
C MET A 347 -5.62 -13.26 -30.95
N GLN A 348 -6.06 -12.71 -29.83
CA GLN A 348 -7.47 -12.66 -29.43
C GLN A 348 -8.11 -11.34 -29.89
N TYR A 349 -9.44 -11.33 -29.97
CA TYR A 349 -10.19 -10.14 -30.34
C TYR A 349 -11.03 -9.62 -29.17
N VAL A 350 -11.04 -8.30 -29.00
CA VAL A 350 -11.82 -7.60 -27.98
C VAL A 350 -12.72 -6.59 -28.69
N ASP A 351 -14.02 -6.70 -28.50
CA ASP A 351 -14.99 -5.71 -28.97
C ASP A 351 -15.32 -4.75 -27.82
N VAL A 352 -15.16 -3.45 -28.06
CA VAL A 352 -15.59 -2.39 -27.15
C VAL A 352 -16.36 -1.34 -27.94
N ASP A 353 -17.62 -1.15 -27.56
CA ASP A 353 -18.55 -0.21 -28.20
C ASP A 353 -18.64 -0.37 -29.73
N GLY A 354 -18.58 -1.62 -30.22
CA GLY A 354 -18.66 -1.96 -31.64
C GLY A 354 -17.37 -1.72 -32.42
N ASN A 355 -16.24 -1.48 -31.73
CA ASN A 355 -14.91 -1.39 -32.32
C ASN A 355 -14.10 -2.63 -31.94
N LEU A 356 -13.51 -3.29 -32.93
CA LEU A 356 -12.75 -4.52 -32.73
C LEU A 356 -11.25 -4.23 -32.58
N TYR A 357 -10.64 -4.79 -31.54
CA TYR A 357 -9.22 -4.67 -31.22
C TYR A 357 -8.56 -6.05 -31.12
N GLY A 358 -7.30 -6.15 -31.51
CA GLY A 358 -6.48 -7.33 -31.27
C GLY A 358 -5.82 -7.29 -29.89
N SER A 359 -5.60 -8.46 -29.28
CA SER A 359 -4.83 -8.63 -28.05
C SER A 359 -3.85 -9.79 -28.19
N PHE A 360 -2.58 -9.53 -27.90
CA PHE A 360 -1.52 -10.54 -27.85
C PHE A 360 -1.22 -11.00 -26.42
N GLY A 361 -2.02 -10.56 -25.44
CA GLY A 361 -1.78 -10.83 -24.03
C GLY A 361 -0.64 -10.01 -23.44
N VAL A 362 0.11 -10.60 -22.51
CA VAL A 362 1.16 -9.90 -21.75
C VAL A 362 2.54 -10.35 -22.21
N ILE A 363 3.36 -9.40 -22.65
CA ILE A 363 4.78 -9.58 -22.97
C ILE A 363 5.59 -8.76 -21.96
N ASN A 364 6.39 -9.43 -21.13
CA ASN A 364 7.03 -8.83 -19.94
C ASN A 364 6.02 -8.09 -19.05
N ASN A 365 6.14 -6.77 -18.96
CA ASN A 365 5.28 -5.88 -18.17
C ASN A 365 4.31 -5.08 -19.04
N PHE A 366 4.07 -5.51 -20.28
CA PHE A 366 3.18 -4.84 -21.22
C PHE A 366 2.01 -5.74 -21.63
N GLU A 367 0.78 -5.24 -21.45
CA GLU A 367 -0.41 -5.81 -22.10
C GLU A 367 -0.48 -5.22 -23.51
N VAL A 368 -0.32 -6.04 -24.54
CA VAL A 368 -0.15 -5.58 -25.91
C VAL A 368 -1.47 -5.69 -26.67
N MET A 369 -2.01 -4.52 -27.03
CA MET A 369 -3.22 -4.36 -27.83
C MET A 369 -2.87 -3.90 -29.24
N HIS A 370 -3.77 -4.15 -30.19
CA HIS A 370 -3.60 -3.79 -31.59
C HIS A 370 -4.87 -3.20 -32.18
N CYS A 371 -4.74 -2.15 -32.99
CA CYS A 371 -5.82 -1.63 -33.81
C CYS A 371 -5.31 -1.31 -35.23
N ILE A 372 -6.26 -1.28 -36.17
CA ILE A 372 -6.01 -0.98 -37.57
C ILE A 372 -6.68 0.36 -37.89
N SER A 373 -5.90 1.28 -38.42
CA SER A 373 -6.36 2.58 -38.97
C SER A 373 -6.46 2.50 -40.49
N GLU A 374 -7.31 3.33 -41.08
CA GLU A 374 -7.24 3.65 -42.50
C GLU A 374 -6.07 4.61 -42.77
N MET A 375 -5.66 4.68 -44.04
CA MET A 375 -4.58 5.55 -44.51
C MET A 375 -4.95 7.03 -44.35
N GLY A 376 -4.00 7.84 -43.92
CA GLY A 376 -4.19 9.28 -43.69
C GLY A 376 -4.51 9.65 -42.24
N SER A 377 -4.55 10.96 -41.98
CA SER A 377 -4.72 11.49 -40.62
C SER A 377 -6.17 11.81 -40.26
N GLY A 378 -6.94 12.33 -41.22
CA GLY A 378 -8.36 12.66 -41.08
C GLY A 378 -9.33 11.58 -41.59
N GLY A 379 -10.63 11.78 -41.34
CA GLY A 379 -11.70 10.87 -41.75
C GLY A 379 -12.20 9.97 -40.62
N LEU A 380 -13.28 9.22 -40.87
CA LEU A 380 -13.92 8.36 -39.86
C LEU A 380 -13.07 7.16 -39.45
N GLY A 381 -12.25 6.64 -40.37
CA GLY A 381 -11.28 5.57 -40.12
C GLY A 381 -9.83 6.05 -40.08
N GLY A 382 -9.57 7.35 -40.31
CA GLY A 382 -8.23 7.92 -40.24
C GLY A 382 -7.63 7.84 -38.85
N SER A 383 -6.30 7.97 -38.78
CA SER A 383 -5.56 7.70 -37.54
C SER A 383 -5.99 8.55 -36.35
N GLN A 384 -6.44 9.80 -36.55
CA GLN A 384 -6.92 10.63 -35.45
C GLN A 384 -8.12 10.01 -34.73
N GLU A 385 -9.15 9.60 -35.48
CA GLU A 385 -10.39 9.08 -34.89
C GLU A 385 -10.22 7.65 -34.39
N THR A 386 -9.49 6.81 -35.14
CA THR A 386 -9.19 5.43 -34.74
C THR A 386 -8.41 5.39 -33.44
N VAL A 387 -7.36 6.21 -33.29
CA VAL A 387 -6.55 6.24 -32.06
C VAL A 387 -7.34 6.85 -30.90
N ARG A 388 -8.14 7.89 -31.12
CA ARG A 388 -9.00 8.48 -30.08
C ARG A 388 -9.95 7.44 -29.49
N LYS A 389 -10.68 6.71 -30.34
CA LYS A 389 -11.59 5.63 -29.92
C LYS A 389 -10.85 4.53 -29.17
N ALA A 390 -9.68 4.12 -29.66
CA ALA A 390 -8.88 3.10 -29.01
C ALA A 390 -8.35 3.54 -27.64
N ILE A 391 -7.97 4.82 -27.49
CA ILE A 391 -7.56 5.39 -26.20
C ILE A 391 -8.72 5.36 -25.20
N GLU A 392 -9.90 5.79 -25.62
CA GLU A 392 -11.10 5.79 -24.77
C GLU A 392 -11.51 4.39 -24.34
N ALA A 393 -11.52 3.44 -25.28
CA ALA A 393 -11.92 2.06 -25.04
C ALA A 393 -10.91 1.29 -24.18
N LEU A 394 -9.62 1.45 -24.47
CA LEU A 394 -8.58 0.56 -23.91
C LEU A 394 -7.79 1.21 -22.78
N GLN A 395 -7.76 2.54 -22.69
CA GLN A 395 -6.94 3.31 -21.75
C GLN A 395 -5.45 2.91 -21.76
N PRO A 396 -4.77 2.89 -22.93
CA PRO A 396 -3.37 2.54 -23.02
C PRO A 396 -2.50 3.60 -22.33
N LYS A 397 -1.37 3.16 -21.76
CA LYS A 397 -0.34 4.07 -21.27
C LYS A 397 0.51 4.63 -22.41
N PHE A 398 0.68 3.84 -23.47
CA PHE A 398 1.51 4.17 -24.62
C PHE A 398 0.78 3.80 -25.92
N VAL A 399 0.86 4.65 -26.93
CA VAL A 399 0.43 4.34 -28.31
C VAL A 399 1.64 4.37 -29.24
N ILE A 400 1.84 3.30 -29.99
CA ILE A 400 2.99 3.15 -30.88
C ILE A 400 2.46 2.83 -32.28
N MET A 401 2.72 3.72 -33.22
CA MET A 401 2.36 3.47 -34.62
C MET A 401 3.52 2.81 -35.34
N VAL A 402 3.29 1.59 -35.82
CA VAL A 402 4.32 0.77 -36.48
C VAL A 402 3.98 0.59 -37.94
N GLY A 403 4.96 0.74 -38.82
CA GLY A 403 4.69 0.51 -40.23
C GLY A 403 5.81 0.78 -41.20
N ILE A 404 5.44 1.27 -42.38
CA ILE A 404 6.35 1.60 -43.47
C ILE A 404 6.38 3.10 -43.75
N ALA A 405 7.52 3.57 -44.26
CA ALA A 405 7.80 4.97 -44.60
C ALA A 405 8.64 5.05 -45.89
N PHE A 406 8.71 6.24 -46.47
CA PHE A 406 9.70 6.52 -47.52
C PHE A 406 11.00 7.06 -46.93
N GLY A 407 12.11 6.71 -47.56
CA GLY A 407 13.43 7.25 -47.27
C GLY A 407 13.71 8.54 -48.04
N ILE A 408 14.66 9.34 -47.56
CA ILE A 408 14.99 10.65 -48.14
C ILE A 408 16.40 10.71 -48.74
N ASN A 409 17.29 9.76 -48.42
CA ASN A 409 18.67 9.74 -48.91
C ASN A 409 19.17 8.31 -49.20
N GLU A 410 19.11 7.91 -50.47
CA GLU A 410 19.55 6.60 -50.97
C GLU A 410 21.04 6.29 -50.74
N GLU A 411 21.89 7.31 -50.57
CA GLU A 411 23.32 7.10 -50.33
C GLU A 411 23.62 6.72 -48.88
N LYS A 412 22.72 7.09 -47.95
CA LYS A 412 22.92 6.91 -46.50
C LYS A 412 21.96 5.90 -45.88
N GLN A 413 20.81 5.70 -46.49
CA GLN A 413 19.74 4.85 -46.01
C GLN A 413 19.56 3.65 -46.93
N LYS A 414 18.94 2.59 -46.42
CA LYS A 414 18.59 1.39 -47.19
C LYS A 414 17.14 1.02 -46.96
N VAL A 415 16.54 0.34 -47.93
CA VAL A 415 15.25 -0.33 -47.74
C VAL A 415 15.38 -1.29 -46.55
N GLY A 416 14.44 -1.19 -45.62
CA GLY A 416 14.42 -1.95 -44.37
C GLY A 416 15.07 -1.25 -43.18
N ASP A 417 15.78 -0.13 -43.36
CA ASP A 417 16.26 0.68 -42.23
C ASP A 417 15.07 1.25 -41.45
N VAL A 418 15.17 1.24 -40.12
CA VAL A 418 14.13 1.66 -39.18
C VAL A 418 14.32 3.12 -38.82
N LEU A 419 13.23 3.87 -38.88
CA LEU A 419 13.11 5.28 -38.55
C LEU A 419 12.20 5.44 -37.34
N VAL A 420 12.68 6.16 -36.31
CA VAL A 420 11.93 6.45 -35.08
C VAL A 420 11.70 7.95 -34.98
N SER A 421 10.44 8.34 -34.76
CA SER A 421 10.09 9.76 -34.63
C SER A 421 10.55 10.32 -33.28
N LYS A 422 11.66 11.05 -33.24
CA LYS A 422 11.99 11.93 -32.10
C LYS A 422 11.01 13.10 -32.02
N GLN A 423 10.69 13.65 -33.18
CA GLN A 423 9.78 14.76 -33.38
C GLN A 423 9.01 14.51 -34.68
N LEU A 424 7.74 14.90 -34.75
CA LEU A 424 7.02 14.96 -36.02
C LEU A 424 7.21 16.33 -36.66
N VAL A 425 7.23 16.37 -37.99
CA VAL A 425 7.21 17.60 -38.78
C VAL A 425 6.00 17.53 -39.70
N THR A 426 4.88 18.06 -39.21
CA THR A 426 3.64 18.07 -39.99
C THR A 426 3.75 19.08 -41.12
N TYR A 427 3.57 18.64 -42.36
CA TYR A 427 3.84 19.47 -43.53
C TYR A 427 2.58 19.91 -44.30
N GLU A 428 1.38 19.50 -43.90
CA GLU A 428 0.16 19.90 -44.60
C GLU A 428 -0.15 21.39 -44.44
N LEU A 429 -0.06 21.92 -43.22
CA LEU A 429 -0.34 23.33 -42.98
C LEU A 429 0.85 24.19 -43.44
N GLN A 430 0.63 24.98 -44.49
CA GLN A 430 1.68 25.79 -45.11
C GLN A 430 1.19 27.20 -45.44
N ARG A 431 2.10 28.17 -45.43
CA ARG A 431 1.93 29.44 -46.15
C ARG A 431 2.64 29.32 -47.50
N VAL A 432 1.86 29.35 -48.58
CA VAL A 432 2.39 29.37 -49.95
C VAL A 432 2.46 30.83 -50.44
N GLY A 433 3.65 31.42 -50.41
CA GLY A 433 3.91 32.77 -50.93
C GLY A 433 4.48 32.75 -52.35
N LYS A 434 4.57 33.93 -52.99
CA LYS A 434 5.12 34.09 -54.35
C LYS A 434 6.54 33.55 -54.52
N GLN A 435 7.36 33.61 -53.47
CA GLN A 435 8.80 33.26 -53.52
C GLN A 435 9.18 32.11 -52.58
N LYS A 436 8.37 31.82 -51.54
CA LYS A 436 8.73 30.85 -50.51
C LYS A 436 7.50 30.14 -49.95
N ILE A 437 7.66 28.85 -49.68
CA ILE A 437 6.74 28.05 -48.87
C ILE A 437 7.29 27.98 -47.45
N ILE A 438 6.42 28.18 -46.46
CA ILE A 438 6.78 28.09 -45.04
C ILE A 438 5.84 27.08 -44.38
N LEU A 439 6.41 26.05 -43.75
CA LEU A 439 5.65 25.11 -42.93
C LEU A 439 5.10 25.84 -41.70
N ARG A 440 3.82 25.63 -41.41
CA ARG A 440 3.08 26.20 -40.28
C ARG A 440 2.46 25.13 -39.38
N GLY A 441 2.65 23.85 -39.73
CA GLY A 441 2.22 22.73 -38.90
C GLY A 441 3.04 22.59 -37.63
N ASP A 442 2.48 21.86 -36.67
CA ASP A 442 3.13 21.56 -35.40
C ASP A 442 4.37 20.70 -35.58
N LYS A 443 5.27 20.83 -34.60
CA LYS A 443 6.46 19.99 -34.46
C LYS A 443 6.51 19.27 -33.11
N PRO A 444 5.54 18.39 -32.80
CA PRO A 444 5.42 17.79 -31.48
C PRO A 444 6.54 16.77 -31.24
N HIS A 445 7.07 16.77 -30.03
CA HIS A 445 8.13 15.84 -29.60
C HIS A 445 7.51 14.57 -29.02
N ALA A 446 8.05 13.40 -29.38
CA ALA A 446 7.59 12.12 -28.84
C ALA A 446 7.97 11.96 -27.35
N SER A 447 7.40 10.98 -26.65
CA SER A 447 7.68 10.79 -25.22
C SER A 447 9.16 10.52 -24.97
N THR A 448 9.80 11.32 -24.10
CA THR A 448 11.21 11.11 -23.72
C THR A 448 11.41 9.74 -23.07
N SER A 449 10.42 9.21 -22.35
CA SER A 449 10.53 7.90 -21.69
C SER A 449 10.53 6.75 -22.70
N LEU A 450 9.67 6.83 -23.72
CA LEU A 450 9.65 5.87 -24.84
C LEU A 450 10.92 5.98 -25.69
N LEU A 451 11.35 7.20 -26.02
CA LEU A 451 12.57 7.41 -26.81
C LEU A 451 13.80 6.81 -26.13
N ARG A 452 13.99 7.03 -24.82
CA ARG A 452 15.09 6.39 -24.09
C ARG A 452 15.03 4.87 -24.13
N ARG A 453 13.83 4.28 -24.02
CA ARG A 453 13.67 2.82 -24.13
C ARG A 453 14.08 2.33 -25.53
N LEU A 454 13.72 3.05 -26.58
CA LEU A 454 14.08 2.71 -27.96
C LEU A 454 15.59 2.90 -28.23
N GLU A 455 16.21 3.93 -27.66
CA GLU A 455 17.66 4.13 -27.71
C GLU A 455 18.41 2.94 -27.07
N TYR A 456 17.99 2.51 -25.88
CA TYR A 456 18.57 1.32 -25.26
C TYR A 456 18.29 0.04 -26.04
N ALA A 457 17.15 -0.03 -26.76
CA ALA A 457 16.81 -1.19 -27.58
C ALA A 457 17.78 -1.29 -28.76
N ASP A 458 18.04 -0.18 -29.46
CA ASP A 458 19.00 -0.12 -30.55
C ASP A 458 20.43 -0.49 -30.10
N LEU A 459 20.83 0.01 -28.92
CA LEU A 459 22.14 -0.34 -28.33
C LEU A 459 22.25 -1.82 -27.93
N SER A 460 21.13 -2.49 -27.69
CA SER A 460 21.09 -3.89 -27.25
C SER A 460 20.98 -4.90 -28.41
N LEU A 461 20.90 -4.44 -29.66
CA LEU A 461 20.86 -5.32 -30.84
C LEU A 461 22.24 -5.96 -31.08
N GLU A 462 22.39 -7.24 -30.72
CA GLU A 462 23.65 -7.99 -30.88
C GLU A 462 24.12 -8.12 -32.35
N LYS A 463 23.17 -8.16 -33.30
CA LYS A 463 23.43 -8.18 -34.75
C LYS A 463 22.45 -7.26 -35.46
N LYS A 464 22.94 -6.13 -35.96
CA LYS A 464 22.12 -5.16 -36.70
C LYS A 464 21.84 -5.68 -38.12
N GLN A 465 20.63 -6.21 -38.34
CA GLN A 465 20.13 -6.54 -39.67
C GLN A 465 19.69 -5.29 -40.46
N TYR A 466 19.45 -4.19 -39.76
CA TYR A 466 19.05 -2.89 -40.26
C TYR A 466 19.62 -1.79 -39.35
N CYS A 467 19.76 -0.58 -39.88
CA CYS A 467 20.10 0.60 -39.08
C CYS A 467 18.85 1.16 -38.42
N VAL A 468 19.01 1.79 -37.25
CA VAL A 468 17.95 2.55 -36.57
C VAL A 468 18.35 4.02 -36.55
N GLU A 469 17.54 4.88 -37.15
CA GLU A 469 17.72 6.33 -37.16
C GLU A 469 16.62 6.99 -36.33
N ILE A 470 17.00 7.78 -35.32
CA ILE A 470 16.06 8.46 -34.40
C ILE A 470 16.13 9.96 -34.64
N GLY A 471 15.05 10.56 -35.16
CA GLY A 471 15.09 11.95 -35.62
C GLY A 471 13.73 12.54 -36.01
N PRO A 472 13.71 13.78 -36.53
CA PRO A 472 12.51 14.42 -37.06
C PRO A 472 11.91 13.63 -38.24
N MET A 473 10.62 13.34 -38.21
CA MET A 473 9.94 12.58 -39.27
C MET A 473 8.82 13.41 -39.90
N LEU A 474 8.74 13.42 -41.23
CA LEU A 474 7.70 14.13 -41.97
C LEU A 474 6.36 13.39 -41.89
N SER A 475 5.27 14.13 -41.71
CA SER A 475 3.91 13.57 -41.70
C SER A 475 2.94 14.45 -42.49
N GLY A 476 2.16 13.86 -43.39
CA GLY A 476 1.11 14.56 -44.14
C GLY A 476 0.27 13.65 -45.04
N GLU A 477 -0.81 14.18 -45.59
CA GLU A 477 -1.90 13.40 -46.21
C GLU A 477 -1.61 12.88 -47.62
N LYS A 478 -0.44 13.22 -48.19
CA LYS A 478 -0.10 12.88 -49.57
C LYS A 478 0.76 11.65 -49.62
N LEU A 479 0.35 10.67 -50.43
CA LEU A 479 1.25 9.64 -50.91
C LEU A 479 2.23 10.29 -51.90
N ILE A 480 3.51 10.37 -51.52
CA ILE A 480 4.52 11.04 -52.34
C ILE A 480 5.13 10.02 -53.31
N ASP A 481 4.96 10.26 -54.60
CA ASP A 481 5.54 9.48 -55.70
C ASP A 481 6.21 10.40 -56.74
N ASN A 482 6.78 11.50 -56.27
CA ASN A 482 7.34 12.55 -57.13
C ASN A 482 8.65 13.06 -56.55
N LYS A 483 9.76 12.71 -57.19
CA LYS A 483 11.11 13.10 -56.76
C LYS A 483 11.28 14.59 -56.51
N LYS A 484 10.79 15.44 -57.42
CA LYS A 484 10.90 16.91 -57.28
C LYS A 484 10.09 17.43 -56.10
N TYR A 485 8.91 16.85 -55.84
CA TYR A 485 8.10 17.20 -54.69
C TYR A 485 8.77 16.78 -53.38
N LYS A 486 9.32 15.55 -53.33
CA LYS A 486 10.10 15.04 -52.20
C LYS A 486 11.29 15.94 -51.88
N GLU A 487 12.12 16.26 -52.89
CA GLU A 487 13.28 17.15 -52.74
C GLU A 487 12.87 18.54 -52.20
N LYS A 488 11.77 19.09 -52.71
CA LYS A 488 11.20 20.34 -52.21
C LYS A 488 10.76 20.20 -50.76
N LEU A 489 10.13 19.10 -50.37
CA LEU A 489 9.69 18.87 -49.00
C LEU A 489 10.90 18.74 -48.04
N ILE A 490 11.93 18.00 -48.43
CA ILE A 490 13.18 17.89 -47.68
C ILE A 490 13.83 19.27 -47.50
N SER A 491 13.81 20.13 -48.53
CA SER A 491 14.35 21.50 -48.40
C SER A 491 13.61 22.36 -47.36
N LEU A 492 12.35 22.02 -47.03
CA LEU A 492 11.56 22.70 -46.00
C LEU A 492 11.83 22.13 -44.59
N ALA A 493 12.36 20.91 -44.50
CA ALA A 493 12.68 20.20 -43.27
C ALA A 493 13.99 19.41 -43.44
N PRO A 494 15.15 20.08 -43.48
CA PRO A 494 16.42 19.45 -43.84
C PRO A 494 16.93 18.40 -42.84
N GLU A 495 16.41 18.44 -41.60
CA GLU A 495 16.72 17.46 -40.55
C GLU A 495 15.76 16.26 -40.54
N ALA A 496 14.79 16.20 -41.46
CA ALA A 496 13.92 15.05 -41.56
C ALA A 496 14.73 13.77 -41.85
N ILE A 497 14.26 12.62 -41.40
CA ILE A 497 14.88 11.31 -41.64
C ILE A 497 14.05 10.42 -42.59
N GLY A 498 12.83 10.82 -42.91
CA GLY A 498 11.87 10.06 -43.70
C GLY A 498 10.47 10.66 -43.57
N GLY A 499 9.48 10.03 -44.19
CA GLY A 499 8.09 10.47 -44.03
C GLY A 499 7.02 9.42 -44.26
N GLU A 500 5.82 9.75 -43.78
CA GLU A 500 4.64 8.90 -43.71
C GLU A 500 3.33 9.73 -43.71
N MET A 501 2.17 9.08 -43.56
CA MET A 501 0.86 9.72 -43.79
C MET A 501 -0.10 9.79 -42.58
N GLU A 502 0.24 9.23 -41.42
CA GLU A 502 -0.71 9.04 -40.31
C GLU A 502 -0.29 9.72 -38.99
N GLY A 503 1.00 10.05 -38.83
CA GLY A 503 1.56 10.60 -37.60
C GLY A 503 0.85 11.86 -37.10
N ALA A 504 0.35 12.70 -38.00
CA ALA A 504 -0.41 13.90 -37.69
C ALA A 504 -1.69 13.58 -36.88
N GLY A 505 -2.37 12.47 -37.17
CA GLY A 505 -3.59 12.08 -36.47
C GLY A 505 -3.28 11.41 -35.13
N LEU A 506 -2.24 10.55 -35.12
CA LEU A 506 -1.74 9.89 -33.92
C LEU A 506 -1.41 10.89 -32.81
N TYR A 507 -0.58 11.91 -33.08
CA TYR A 507 -0.12 12.81 -32.03
C TYR A 507 -1.26 13.63 -31.45
N VAL A 508 -2.21 14.10 -32.27
CA VAL A 508 -3.36 14.89 -31.81
C VAL A 508 -4.21 14.05 -30.86
N ALA A 509 -4.54 12.81 -31.25
CA ALA A 509 -5.34 11.91 -30.43
C ALA A 509 -4.65 11.60 -29.09
N CYS A 510 -3.35 11.33 -29.10
CA CYS A 510 -2.58 11.00 -27.90
C CYS A 510 -2.38 12.23 -26.99
N GLN A 511 -2.00 13.37 -27.55
CA GLN A 511 -1.71 14.59 -26.80
C GLN A 511 -2.95 15.15 -26.10
N ASN A 512 -4.12 15.12 -26.76
CA ASN A 512 -5.38 15.54 -26.15
C ASN A 512 -5.82 14.63 -24.98
N ASN A 513 -5.38 13.38 -24.97
CA ASN A 513 -5.70 12.41 -23.92
C ASN A 513 -4.55 12.18 -22.93
N HIS A 514 -3.47 12.97 -23.00
CA HIS A 514 -2.28 12.81 -22.17
C HIS A 514 -1.66 11.41 -22.22
N VAL A 515 -1.71 10.76 -23.39
CA VAL A 515 -1.09 9.45 -23.64
C VAL A 515 0.23 9.64 -24.36
N ASP A 516 1.26 8.94 -23.89
CA ASP A 516 2.58 8.97 -24.50
C ASP A 516 2.58 8.23 -25.84
N TRP A 517 3.27 8.78 -26.85
CA TRP A 517 3.29 8.22 -28.21
C TRP A 517 4.67 8.25 -28.86
N VAL A 518 4.84 7.40 -29.88
CA VAL A 518 5.98 7.38 -30.81
C VAL A 518 5.61 6.68 -32.11
N ILE A 519 6.30 6.98 -33.21
CA ILE A 519 6.19 6.30 -34.50
C ILE A 519 7.48 5.53 -34.77
N ILE A 520 7.32 4.29 -35.20
CA ILE A 520 8.41 3.39 -35.60
C ILE A 520 8.07 2.87 -36.99
N LYS A 521 8.71 3.38 -38.03
CA LYS A 521 8.49 2.92 -39.40
C LYS A 521 9.79 2.44 -40.01
N ALA A 522 9.76 1.68 -41.09
CA ALA A 522 10.96 1.35 -41.85
C ALA A 522 10.80 1.69 -43.33
N ILE A 523 11.93 1.96 -43.99
CA ILE A 523 11.95 2.43 -45.37
C ILE A 523 11.50 1.31 -46.32
N CYS A 524 10.42 1.52 -47.07
CA CYS A 524 9.97 0.60 -48.12
C CYS A 524 10.23 1.11 -49.55
N ASP A 525 10.36 2.42 -49.73
CA ASP A 525 10.61 3.07 -51.01
C ASP A 525 11.26 4.45 -50.84
N TRP A 526 11.46 5.15 -51.96
CA TRP A 526 12.11 6.46 -52.02
C TRP A 526 11.20 7.60 -52.45
N ALA A 527 9.88 7.40 -52.53
CA ALA A 527 8.91 8.45 -52.88
C ALA A 527 9.26 9.28 -54.14
N ASP A 528 9.91 8.67 -55.12
CA ASP A 528 10.46 9.33 -56.30
C ASP A 528 9.62 9.12 -57.58
N GLY A 529 8.69 8.16 -57.53
CA GLY A 529 7.81 7.78 -58.63
C GLY A 529 8.26 6.52 -59.35
N ASP A 530 9.44 5.97 -59.02
CA ASP A 530 9.91 4.71 -59.55
C ASP A 530 9.32 3.55 -58.74
N LYS A 531 8.39 2.83 -59.35
CA LYS A 531 7.80 1.63 -58.76
C LYS A 531 8.71 0.46 -59.12
N GLY A 532 9.87 0.38 -58.48
CA GLY A 532 10.82 -0.72 -58.70
C GLY A 532 10.16 -2.10 -58.56
N GLU A 533 10.80 -3.14 -59.12
CA GLU A 533 10.21 -4.47 -59.28
C GLU A 533 9.85 -5.19 -57.96
N ASN A 534 10.43 -4.77 -56.82
CA ASN A 534 10.32 -5.46 -55.53
C ASN A 534 9.40 -4.77 -54.50
N LYS A 535 8.42 -3.96 -54.93
CA LYS A 535 7.57 -3.16 -54.02
C LYS A 535 6.97 -3.98 -52.86
N GLU A 536 6.36 -5.13 -53.15
CA GLU A 536 5.70 -5.94 -52.14
C GLU A 536 6.70 -6.55 -51.14
N GLU A 537 7.85 -7.02 -51.63
CA GLU A 537 8.92 -7.57 -50.80
C GLU A 537 9.54 -6.51 -49.89
N ASN A 538 9.77 -5.30 -50.44
CA ASN A 538 10.29 -4.17 -49.67
C ASN A 538 9.32 -3.76 -48.56
N GLN A 539 8.01 -3.71 -48.83
CA GLN A 539 7.00 -3.41 -47.81
C GLN A 539 6.97 -4.48 -46.70
N LYS A 540 7.05 -5.77 -47.08
CA LYS A 540 7.13 -6.87 -46.10
C LYS A 540 8.39 -6.79 -45.24
N LEU A 541 9.54 -6.55 -45.86
CA LEU A 541 10.82 -6.40 -45.16
C LEU A 541 10.77 -5.23 -44.17
N ALA A 542 10.35 -4.06 -44.64
CA ALA A 542 10.24 -2.86 -43.82
C ALA A 542 9.28 -3.07 -42.64
N ALA A 543 8.06 -3.57 -42.90
CA ALA A 543 7.09 -3.85 -41.84
C ALA A 543 7.64 -4.82 -40.78
N ARG A 544 8.33 -5.89 -41.20
CA ARG A 544 8.94 -6.85 -40.27
C ARG A 544 10.07 -6.23 -39.45
N ASN A 545 10.93 -5.41 -40.07
CA ASN A 545 12.03 -4.75 -39.36
C ASN A 545 11.53 -3.78 -38.29
N ALA A 546 10.55 -2.93 -38.63
CA ALA A 546 9.93 -2.00 -37.69
C ALA A 546 9.27 -2.74 -36.51
N THR A 547 8.53 -3.82 -36.78
CA THR A 547 7.88 -4.64 -35.76
C THR A 547 8.89 -5.39 -34.87
N ASN A 548 9.93 -5.99 -35.45
CA ASN A 548 11.00 -6.65 -34.69
C ASN A 548 11.72 -5.66 -33.76
N PHE A 549 11.97 -4.44 -34.24
CA PHE A 549 12.58 -3.40 -33.43
C PHE A 549 11.68 -3.03 -32.24
N LEU A 550 10.38 -2.80 -32.47
CA LEU A 550 9.42 -2.57 -31.39
C LEU A 550 9.43 -3.73 -30.38
N LEU A 551 9.35 -4.97 -30.85
CA LEU A 551 9.34 -6.14 -29.98
C LEU A 551 10.60 -6.19 -29.11
N SER A 552 11.78 -5.92 -29.68
CA SER A 552 13.04 -5.85 -28.93
C SER A 552 12.97 -4.80 -27.80
N ALA A 553 12.36 -3.65 -28.07
CA ALA A 553 12.20 -2.57 -27.09
C ALA A 553 11.23 -2.93 -25.96
N LEU A 554 10.14 -3.65 -26.25
CA LEU A 554 9.22 -4.17 -25.22
C LEU A 554 9.87 -5.30 -24.40
N LYS A 555 10.79 -6.06 -25.01
CA LYS A 555 11.50 -7.17 -24.36
C LYS A 555 12.65 -6.75 -23.45
N LEU A 556 13.11 -5.50 -23.52
CA LEU A 556 14.14 -4.97 -22.61
C LEU A 556 13.73 -5.14 -21.14
N LYS A 557 14.49 -5.98 -20.43
CA LYS A 557 14.33 -6.23 -19.00
C LYS A 557 14.86 -5.05 -18.19
N ILE A 558 14.06 -4.56 -17.26
CA ILE A 558 14.53 -3.60 -16.25
C ILE A 558 15.08 -4.41 -15.08
N ALA A 559 16.36 -4.22 -14.74
CA ALA A 559 16.97 -4.87 -13.57
C ALA A 559 16.26 -4.42 -12.28
N ALA A 560 16.02 -5.39 -11.39
CA ALA A 560 15.23 -5.20 -10.18
C ALA A 560 15.98 -4.48 -9.06
#